data_AF-A0A7C1FZJ3-F1
#
_entry.id   AF-A0A7C1FZJ3-F1
#
_cell.length_a   1.000
_cell.length_b   1.000
_cell.length_c   1.000
_cell.angle_alpha   90.00
_cell.angle_beta   90.00
_cell.angle_gamma   90.00
#
_symmetry.space_group_name_H-M   'P 1'
#
loop_
_entity.id
_entity.type
_entity.pdbx_description
1 polymer ?
#
loop_
_entity_poly.entity_id
_entity_poly.type
_entity_poly.pdbx_seq_one_letter_code
_entity_poly.pdbx_strand_id
1 'polypeptide(L)'
;MRTPVTFPVLVCVVLLAATGCTRKLLPEEYYDPKTKAERPQRPKIEVEAEQIKTIGPMRTWTSSSGESKVEGAMISLEGDRVWILRKDGIKQGMPLSLLSEADQEYARQTAAGRPAP
;
A
#
# COMPACT_ATOMS: atom_id res chain seq x y z
N MET A 1 -7.98 -65.90 16.77
CA MET A 1 -6.90 -66.46 17.62
C MET A 1 -5.77 -65.44 17.66
N ARG A 2 -5.37 -65.04 18.87
CA ARG A 2 -4.32 -64.05 19.16
C ARG A 2 -2.95 -64.73 19.08
N THR A 3 -1.97 -64.08 18.46
CA THR A 3 -0.55 -64.41 18.69
C THR A 3 0.23 -63.12 18.99
N PRO A 4 1.18 -63.16 19.93
CA PRO A 4 1.82 -61.98 20.50
C PRO A 4 3.04 -61.55 19.67
N VAL A 5 3.16 -60.25 19.43
CA VAL A 5 4.38 -59.65 18.87
C VAL A 5 5.25 -59.20 20.04
N THR A 6 6.29 -59.98 20.33
CA THR A 6 7.36 -59.61 21.25
C THR A 6 8.39 -58.78 20.49
N PHE A 7 8.49 -57.50 20.82
CA PHE A 7 9.54 -56.61 20.30
C PHE A 7 10.77 -56.71 21.20
N PRO A 8 11.95 -57.13 20.68
CA PRO A 8 13.20 -56.93 21.38
C PRO A 8 13.63 -55.47 21.25
N VAL A 9 13.86 -54.85 22.40
CA VAL A 9 14.57 -53.59 22.57
C VAL A 9 15.96 -53.74 21.95
N LEU A 10 16.26 -52.98 20.90
CA LEU A 10 17.63 -52.69 20.50
C LEU A 10 17.79 -51.19 20.33
N VAL A 11 18.38 -50.60 21.36
CA VAL A 11 18.95 -49.26 21.34
C VAL A 11 20.10 -49.25 20.33
N CYS A 12 19.96 -48.49 19.26
CA CYS A 12 21.08 -48.04 18.45
C CYS A 12 21.01 -46.51 18.36
N VAL A 13 21.72 -45.87 19.29
CA VAL A 13 22.15 -44.48 19.17
C VAL A 13 23.13 -44.42 18.00
N VAL A 14 22.77 -43.76 16.92
CA VAL A 14 23.73 -43.32 15.90
C VAL A 14 23.55 -41.82 15.72
N LEU A 15 24.46 -41.09 16.35
CA LEU A 15 24.74 -39.69 16.12
C LEU A 15 25.14 -39.49 14.65
N LEU A 16 24.31 -38.79 13.88
CA LEU A 16 24.72 -38.17 12.62
C LEU A 16 24.63 -36.66 12.81
N ALA A 17 25.81 -36.06 13.03
CA ALA A 17 26.01 -34.63 13.08
C ALA A 17 25.61 -34.03 11.73
N ALA A 18 24.48 -33.33 11.70
CA ALA A 18 24.19 -32.40 10.62
C ALA A 18 25.16 -31.22 10.75
N THR A 19 26.07 -31.08 9.80
CA THR A 19 26.76 -29.80 9.54
C THR A 19 25.71 -28.82 9.06
N GLY A 20 25.00 -28.22 10.01
CA GLY A 20 24.11 -27.10 9.79
C GLY A 20 24.93 -25.90 9.35
N CYS A 21 24.43 -25.22 8.32
CA CYS A 21 24.87 -23.88 7.93
C CYS A 21 25.06 -23.02 9.19
N THR A 22 26.27 -22.49 9.38
CA THR A 22 26.56 -21.50 10.40
C THR A 22 25.80 -20.21 10.10
N ARG A 23 24.55 -20.14 10.55
CA ARG A 23 23.80 -18.89 10.66
C ARG A 23 24.43 -18.15 11.84
N LYS A 24 25.24 -17.13 11.56
CA LYS A 24 25.77 -16.22 12.59
C LYS A 24 24.62 -15.78 13.50
N LEU A 25 24.67 -16.22 14.75
CA LEU A 25 23.90 -15.65 15.85
C LEU A 25 24.47 -14.26 16.10
N LEU A 26 23.71 -13.22 15.73
CA LEU A 26 23.96 -11.88 16.25
C LEU A 26 23.58 -11.89 17.75
N PRO A 27 24.35 -11.21 18.62
CA PRO A 27 24.06 -11.15 20.05
C PRO A 27 22.68 -10.58 20.33
N GLU A 28 22.05 -11.05 21.40
CA GLU A 28 20.85 -10.43 22.00
C GLU A 28 21.13 -8.94 22.29
N GLU A 29 20.76 -8.06 21.38
CA GLU A 29 20.41 -6.69 21.77
C GLU A 29 19.07 -6.76 22.50
N TYR A 30 19.20 -6.94 23.82
CA TYR A 30 18.43 -6.26 24.85
C TYR A 30 17.09 -5.64 24.39
N TYR A 31 16.02 -6.41 24.54
CA TYR A 31 14.64 -5.95 24.42
C TYR A 31 14.28 -5.15 25.68
N ASP A 32 14.15 -3.82 25.57
CA ASP A 32 13.51 -2.98 26.61
C ASP A 32 11.98 -3.17 26.53
N PRO A 33 11.33 -3.71 27.57
CA PRO A 33 9.90 -4.01 27.55
C PRO A 33 8.99 -2.76 27.72
N LYS A 34 9.50 -1.52 27.71
CA LYS A 34 8.67 -0.31 27.82
C LYS A 34 8.86 0.67 26.66
N THR A 35 8.10 0.46 25.59
CA THR A 35 7.28 1.52 24.97
C THR A 35 6.24 0.86 24.08
N LYS A 36 4.96 1.06 24.43
CA LYS A 36 3.82 0.56 23.67
C LYS A 36 3.92 1.04 22.23
N ALA A 37 3.86 0.10 21.29
CA ALA A 37 3.54 0.26 19.87
C ALA A 37 2.99 1.65 19.50
N GLU A 38 3.90 2.58 19.19
CA GLU A 38 3.56 3.70 18.33
C GLU A 38 3.42 3.07 16.94
N ARG A 39 2.17 2.92 16.47
CA ARG A 39 1.92 2.57 15.07
C ARG A 39 2.81 3.48 14.23
N PRO A 40 3.56 2.97 13.25
CA PRO A 40 4.33 3.84 12.37
C PRO A 40 3.38 4.93 11.89
N GLN A 41 3.60 6.16 12.36
CA GLN A 41 2.86 7.27 11.81
C GLN A 41 3.21 7.22 10.33
N ARG A 42 2.21 7.01 9.47
CA ARG A 42 2.38 7.15 8.03
C ARG A 42 3.16 8.45 7.88
N PRO A 43 4.36 8.44 7.28
CA PRO A 43 5.16 9.65 7.16
C PRO A 43 4.22 10.72 6.64
N LYS A 44 3.98 11.76 7.44
CA LYS A 44 3.38 12.96 6.94
C LYS A 44 4.46 13.54 6.06
N ILE A 45 4.56 13.01 4.84
CA ILE A 45 5.41 13.58 3.82
C ILE A 45 4.84 14.97 3.69
N GLU A 46 5.53 15.94 4.26
CA GLU A 46 5.44 17.33 3.90
C GLU A 46 5.83 17.36 2.43
N VAL A 47 4.88 17.00 1.57
CA VAL A 47 4.98 17.27 0.15
C VAL A 47 4.83 18.78 0.08
N GLU A 48 5.96 19.44 0.30
CA GLU A 48 6.17 20.88 0.19
C GLU A 48 5.39 21.36 -1.04
N ALA A 49 4.51 22.35 -0.83
CA ALA A 49 3.40 22.74 -1.68
C ALA A 49 3.77 23.11 -3.15
N GLU A 50 5.05 23.14 -3.48
CA GLU A 50 5.56 23.47 -4.80
C GLU A 50 5.31 22.38 -5.84
N GLN A 51 5.27 21.09 -5.46
CA GLN A 51 4.97 20.03 -6.43
C GLN A 51 3.51 20.06 -6.92
N ILE A 52 2.58 20.61 -6.11
CA ILE A 52 1.17 20.76 -6.49
C ILE A 52 1.03 21.72 -7.68
N LYS A 53 1.91 22.73 -7.77
CA LYS A 53 1.85 23.75 -8.83
C LYS A 53 2.07 23.17 -10.23
N THR A 54 2.88 22.11 -10.36
CA THR A 54 3.27 21.56 -11.66
C THR A 54 2.34 20.44 -12.14
N ILE A 55 1.47 19.92 -11.26
CA ILE A 55 0.61 18.76 -11.56
C ILE A 55 -0.63 19.18 -12.36
N GLY A 56 -1.25 20.31 -12.00
CA GLY A 56 -2.44 20.82 -12.66
C GLY A 56 -3.24 21.74 -11.76
N PRO A 57 -4.35 22.32 -12.26
CA PRO A 57 -5.18 23.21 -11.46
C PRO A 57 -5.90 22.44 -10.35
N MET A 58 -5.92 23.00 -9.15
CA MET A 58 -6.73 22.49 -8.04
C MET A 58 -8.21 22.71 -8.34
N ARG A 59 -9.01 21.64 -8.22
CA ARG A 59 -10.47 21.71 -8.41
C ARG A 59 -11.20 20.76 -7.46
N THR A 60 -12.52 20.89 -7.44
CA THR A 60 -13.41 19.97 -6.75
C THR A 60 -13.93 18.93 -7.74
N TRP A 61 -13.65 17.67 -7.43
CA TRP A 61 -14.14 16.49 -8.13
C TRP A 61 -15.38 15.97 -7.41
N THR A 62 -16.42 15.66 -8.15
CA THR A 62 -17.72 15.25 -7.63
C THR A 62 -17.99 13.79 -8.00
N SER A 63 -18.52 13.01 -7.07
CA SER A 63 -18.97 11.65 -7.38
C SER A 63 -20.15 11.67 -8.36
N SER A 64 -20.38 10.56 -9.06
CA SER A 64 -21.55 10.40 -9.95
C SER A 64 -22.88 10.58 -9.21
N SER A 65 -22.93 10.23 -7.92
CA SER A 65 -24.09 10.47 -7.04
C SER A 65 -24.21 11.92 -6.55
N GLY A 66 -23.15 12.72 -6.64
CA GLY A 66 -23.09 14.07 -6.07
C GLY A 66 -22.88 14.16 -4.56
N GLU A 67 -22.99 13.04 -3.83
CA GLU A 67 -22.90 12.99 -2.36
C GLU A 67 -21.50 13.25 -1.82
N SER A 68 -20.47 12.90 -2.60
CA SER A 68 -19.08 12.99 -2.20
C SER A 68 -18.29 13.94 -3.10
N LYS A 69 -17.40 14.71 -2.48
CA LYS A 69 -16.53 15.67 -3.17
C LYS A 69 -15.08 15.51 -2.71
N VAL A 70 -14.15 15.67 -3.63
CA VAL A 70 -12.71 15.60 -3.38
C VAL A 70 -12.04 16.83 -3.97
N GLU A 71 -11.28 17.55 -3.16
CA GLU A 71 -10.47 18.68 -3.64
C GLU A 71 -9.06 18.21 -3.99
N GLY A 72 -8.63 18.47 -5.23
CA GLY A 72 -7.32 18.05 -5.73
C GLY A 72 -7.06 18.41 -7.19
N ALA A 73 -5.80 18.26 -7.59
CA ALA A 73 -5.35 18.43 -8.97
C ALA A 73 -5.29 17.06 -9.69
N MET A 74 -5.66 17.02 -10.97
CA MET A 74 -5.48 15.82 -11.79
C MET A 74 -3.99 15.58 -12.01
N ILE A 75 -3.53 14.34 -11.77
CA ILE A 75 -2.17 13.89 -12.12
C ILE A 75 -2.17 13.26 -13.52
N SER A 76 -3.04 12.28 -13.73
CA SER A 76 -3.10 11.52 -14.98
C SER A 76 -4.46 10.80 -15.12
N LEU A 77 -4.79 10.41 -16.35
CA LEU A 77 -5.84 9.45 -16.67
C LEU A 77 -5.17 8.23 -17.30
N GLU A 78 -5.28 7.08 -16.64
CA GLU A 78 -4.70 5.82 -17.06
C GLU A 78 -5.83 4.80 -17.27
N GLY A 79 -6.14 4.49 -18.52
CA GLY A 79 -7.30 3.67 -18.85
C GLY A 79 -8.60 4.31 -18.36
N ASP A 80 -9.30 3.62 -17.46
CA ASP A 80 -10.56 4.08 -16.85
C ASP A 80 -10.36 4.63 -15.42
N ARG A 81 -9.12 5.01 -15.05
CA ARG A 81 -8.80 5.51 -13.72
C ARG A 81 -8.17 6.89 -13.76
N VAL A 82 -8.78 7.83 -13.04
CA VAL A 82 -8.22 9.16 -12.78
C VAL A 82 -7.38 9.12 -11.51
N TRP A 83 -6.18 9.69 -11.57
CA TRP A 83 -5.32 9.93 -10.42
C TRP A 83 -5.38 11.39 -10.02
N ILE A 84 -5.73 11.66 -8.77
CA ILE A 84 -5.88 13.01 -8.20
C ILE A 84 -4.89 13.16 -7.06
N LEU A 85 -4.11 14.23 -7.07
CA LEU A 85 -3.38 14.69 -5.88
C LEU A 85 -4.33 15.54 -5.05
N ARG A 86 -4.76 15.01 -3.90
CA ARG A 86 -5.63 15.74 -2.98
C ARG A 86 -4.88 16.87 -2.30
N LYS A 87 -5.63 17.85 -1.78
CA LYS A 87 -5.07 18.98 -1.02
C LYS A 87 -4.26 18.58 0.23
N ASP A 88 -4.51 17.38 0.76
CA ASP A 88 -3.79 16.82 1.91
C ASP A 88 -2.50 16.07 1.52
N GLY A 89 -2.11 16.16 0.24
CA GLY A 89 -0.91 15.50 -0.30
C GLY A 89 -1.12 14.02 -0.65
N ILE A 90 -2.34 13.49 -0.50
CA ILE A 90 -2.62 12.08 -0.79
C ILE A 90 -2.93 11.90 -2.27
N LYS A 91 -2.19 11.02 -2.94
CA LYS A 91 -2.56 10.51 -4.28
C LYS A 91 -3.73 9.54 -4.15
N GLN A 92 -4.85 9.84 -4.79
CA GLN A 92 -6.04 9.01 -4.81
C GLN A 92 -6.41 8.63 -6.24
N GLY A 93 -6.63 7.33 -6.48
CA GLY A 93 -7.09 6.81 -7.76
C GLY A 93 -8.57 6.48 -7.72
N MET A 94 -9.36 6.98 -8.66
CA MET A 94 -10.81 6.74 -8.74
C MET A 94 -11.21 6.26 -10.14
N PRO A 95 -12.13 5.30 -10.27
CA PRO A 95 -12.73 4.97 -11.56
C PRO A 95 -13.40 6.20 -12.17
N LEU A 96 -13.19 6.44 -13.46
CA LEU A 96 -13.77 7.58 -14.18
C LEU A 96 -15.29 7.52 -14.13
N SER A 97 -15.88 6.33 -14.28
CA SER A 97 -17.32 6.09 -14.18
C SER A 97 -17.96 6.49 -12.84
N LEU A 98 -17.18 6.63 -11.75
CA LEU A 98 -17.67 7.08 -10.45
C LEU A 98 -17.62 8.60 -10.26
N LEU A 99 -17.13 9.34 -11.26
CA LEU A 99 -17.15 10.79 -11.28
C LEU A 99 -18.41 11.34 -11.96
N SER A 100 -18.75 12.59 -11.65
CA SER A 100 -19.78 13.32 -12.39
C SER A 100 -19.44 13.42 -13.88
N GLU A 101 -20.44 13.52 -14.76
CA GLU A 101 -20.20 13.62 -16.21
C GLU A 101 -19.28 14.80 -16.59
N ALA A 102 -19.42 15.93 -15.89
CA ALA A 102 -18.57 17.10 -16.08
C ALA A 102 -17.10 16.82 -15.71
N ASP A 103 -16.86 16.11 -14.60
CA ASP A 103 -15.51 15.75 -14.17
C ASP A 103 -14.90 14.65 -15.05
N GLN A 104 -15.73 13.74 -15.56
CA GLN A 104 -15.30 12.75 -16.55
C GLN A 104 -14.82 13.43 -17.83
N GLU A 105 -15.56 14.41 -18.32
CA GLU A 105 -15.21 15.14 -19.53
C GLU A 105 -13.95 15.99 -19.32
N TYR A 106 -13.86 16.67 -18.17
CA TYR A 106 -12.66 17.40 -17.79
C TYR A 106 -11.40 16.51 -17.80
N ALA A 107 -11.49 15.31 -17.23
CA ALA A 107 -10.36 14.38 -17.18
C ALA A 107 -9.93 13.94 -18.59
N ARG A 108 -10.89 13.64 -19.48
CA ARG A 108 -10.59 13.27 -20.87
C ARG A 108 -9.95 14.40 -21.65
N GLN A 109 -10.42 15.64 -21.49
CA GLN A 109 -9.86 16.80 -22.17
C GLN A 109 -8.44 17.11 -21.68
N THR A 110 -8.24 17.10 -20.37
CA THR A 110 -6.94 17.35 -19.73
C THR A 110 -5.92 16.29 -20.16
N ALA A 111 -6.31 15.01 -20.18
CA ALA A 111 -5.46 13.92 -20.65
C ALA A 111 -5.10 14.03 -22.15
N ALA A 112 -5.99 14.64 -22.96
CA ALA A 112 -5.73 14.93 -24.37
C ALA A 112 -4.88 16.20 -24.59
N GLY A 113 -4.41 16.85 -23.52
CA GLY A 113 -3.66 18.11 -23.60
C GLY A 113 -4.51 19.29 -24.07
N ARG A 114 -5.85 19.15 -24.07
CA ARG A 114 -6.75 20.27 -24.34
C ARG A 114 -6.97 21.03 -23.03
N PRO A 115 -6.81 22.37 -23.03
CA PRO A 115 -7.24 23.17 -21.89
C PRO A 115 -8.74 22.96 -21.74
N ALA A 116 -9.15 22.47 -20.57
CA ALA A 116 -10.56 22.37 -20.25
C ALA A 116 -11.17 23.79 -20.17
N PRO A 117 -12.44 23.96 -20.58
CA PRO A 117 -13.13 25.25 -20.58
C PRO A 117 -13.34 25.84 -19.18
#